data_AF-A0A7V6DDE4-F1
#
_entry.id   AF-A0A7V6DDE4-F1
#
_cell.length_a   1.000
_cell.length_b   1.000
_cell.length_c   1.000
_cell.angle_alpha   90.00
_cell.angle_beta   90.00
_cell.angle_gamma   90.00
#
_symmetry.space_group_name_H-M   'P 1'
#
loop_
_entity.id
_entity.type
_entity.pdbx_description
1 polymer ?
#
loop_
_entity_poly.entity_id
_entity_poly.type
_entity_poly.pdbx_seq_one_letter_code
_entity_poly.pdbx_strand_id
1 'polypeptide(L)' 'MRVAIASSNERTVAYHLGRAQGFVVVHIEGDEVKERTYRPVSLPAPRRGMHLPMHPGVVGSGHGHRHGHPGHDEEEAG' A
#
# COMPACT_ATOMS: atom_id res chain seq x y z
N MET A 1 -16.43 19.61 21.11
CA MET A 1 -15.24 19.44 20.24
C MET A 1 -15.33 18.10 19.51
N ARG A 2 -14.93 18.03 18.24
CA ARG A 2 -14.82 16.75 17.50
C ARG A 2 -13.36 16.46 17.18
N VAL A 3 -12.92 15.23 17.46
CA VAL A 3 -11.54 14.77 17.23
C VAL A 3 -11.59 13.57 16.28
N ALA A 4 -10.80 13.60 15.21
CA ALA A 4 -10.63 12.46 14.31
C ALA A 4 -9.24 11.85 14.50
N ILE A 5 -9.20 10.58 14.88
CA ILE A 5 -7.97 9.84 15.17
C ILE A 5 -7.73 8.85 14.04
N ALA A 6 -6.63 9.02 13.31
CA ALA A 6 -6.20 8.08 12.28
C ALA A 6 -5.95 6.70 12.92
N SER A 7 -6.58 5.65 12.38
CA SER A 7 -6.54 4.31 12.97
C SER A 7 -6.27 3.22 11.94
N SER A 8 -5.52 2.21 12.36
CA SER A 8 -5.23 1.03 11.54
C SER A 8 -6.34 -0.02 11.60
N ASN A 9 -7.12 -0.08 12.68
CA ASN A 9 -8.09 -1.17 12.91
C ASN A 9 -9.11 -0.80 14.00
N GLU A 10 -9.57 0.46 14.04
CA GLU A 10 -10.46 1.06 15.06
C GLU A 10 -9.87 1.18 16.48
N ARG A 11 -8.89 0.35 16.84
CA ARG A 11 -8.32 0.27 18.20
C ARG A 11 -6.92 0.85 18.30
N THR A 12 -6.13 0.73 17.23
CA THR A 12 -4.74 1.17 17.20
C THR A 12 -4.62 2.47 16.41
N VAL A 13 -3.90 3.45 16.97
CA VAL A 13 -3.54 4.68 16.27
C VAL A 13 -2.65 4.32 15.09
N ALA A 14 -2.95 4.86 13.91
CA ALA A 14 -2.15 4.62 12.73
C ALA A 14 -0.78 5.29 12.85
N TYR A 15 0.26 4.61 12.37
CA TYR A 15 1.63 5.17 12.34
C TYR A 15 1.77 6.32 11.35
N HIS A 16 1.01 6.29 10.25
CA HIS A 16 0.96 7.35 9.25
C HIS A 16 -0.48 7.68 8.88
N LEU A 17 -0.80 8.97 8.80
CA LEU A 17 -2.13 9.46 8.43
C LEU A 17 -2.58 8.93 7.06
N GLY A 18 -1.70 9.00 6.04
CA GLY A 18 -2.02 8.56 4.67
C GLY A 18 -2.15 7.04 4.48
N ARG A 19 -1.86 6.23 5.51
CA ARG A 19 -2.02 4.77 5.48
C ARG A 19 -3.07 4.27 6.47
N ALA A 20 -3.80 5.18 7.12
CA ALA A 20 -4.87 4.79 8.03
C ALA A 20 -5.96 4.04 7.27
N GLN A 21 -6.45 2.93 7.86
CA GLN A 21 -7.57 2.18 7.29
C GLN A 21 -8.90 2.84 7.60
N GLY A 22 -8.92 3.75 8.57
CA GLY A 22 -10.09 4.51 8.99
C GLY A 22 -9.76 5.57 10.03
N PHE A 23 -10.80 6.21 10.52
CA PHE A 23 -10.73 7.21 11.57
C PHE A 23 -11.69 6.85 12.70
N VAL A 24 -11.20 6.90 13.93
CA VAL A 24 -12.07 6.95 15.10
C VAL A 24 -12.44 8.40 15.33
N VAL A 25 -13.72 8.72 15.19
CA VAL A 25 -14.26 10.05 15.44
C VAL A 25 -14.85 10.07 16.84
N VAL A 26 -14.40 11.01 17.66
CA VAL A 26 -14.84 11.19 19.04
C VAL A 26 -15.51 12.55 19.17
N HIS A 27 -16.71 12.57 19.76
CA HIS A 27 -17.41 13.79 20.13
C HIS A 27 -17.26 14.02 21.64
N ILE A 28 -16.72 15.18 22.00
CA ILE A 28 -16.43 15.58 23.38
C ILE A 28 -17.25 16.82 23.72
N GLU A 29 -18.00 16.78 24.81
CA GLU A 29 -18.75 17.92 25.35
C GLU A 29 -18.37 18.12 26.81
N GLY A 30 -17.83 19.30 27.15
CA GLY A 30 -17.14 19.49 28.43
C GLY A 30 -15.95 18.55 28.55
N ASP A 31 -15.88 17.81 29.66
CA ASP A 31 -14.85 16.81 29.94
C ASP A 31 -15.31 15.37 29.65
N GLU A 32 -16.47 15.21 29.00
CA GLU A 32 -17.07 13.90 28.74
C GLU A 32 -17.04 13.53 27.26
N VAL A 33 -16.68 12.27 26.98
CA VAL A 33 -16.87 11.66 25.66
C VAL A 33 -18.34 11.26 25.50
N LYS A 34 -19.03 11.91 24.58
CA LYS A 34 -20.45 11.64 24.31
C LYS A 34 -20.67 10.57 23.24
N GLU A 35 -19.80 10.54 22.23
CA GLU A 35 -19.94 9.61 21.10
C GLU A 35 -18.56 9.16 20.60
N ARG A 36 -18.48 7.89 20.17
CA ARG A 36 -17.33 7.33 19.46
C ARG A 36 -17.83 6.52 18.28
N THR A 37 -17.32 6.82 17.08
CA THR A 37 -17.68 6.09 15.86
C THR A 37 -16.44 5.78 15.05
N TYR A 38 -16.37 4.60 14.45
CA TYR A 38 -15.34 4.27 13.47
C TYR A 38 -15.83 4.55 12.04
N ARG A 39 -14.99 5.22 11.26
CA ARG A 39 -15.23 5.55 9.85
C ARG A 39 -14.11 4.96 8.99
N PRO A 40 -14.34 3.83 8.30
CA PRO A 40 -13.32 3.28 7.40
C PRO A 40 -13.06 4.25 6.23
N VAL A 41 -11.82 4.33 5.79
CA VAL A 41 -11.48 5.00 4.53
C VAL A 41 -11.95 4.09 3.40
N SER A 42 -13.01 4.50 2.70
CA SER A 42 -13.35 3.89 1.42
C SER A 42 -12.26 4.29 0.43
N LEU A 43 -11.31 3.40 0.17
CA LEU A 43 -10.40 3.58 -0.96
C LEU A 43 -11.28 3.65 -2.22
N PRO A 44 -11.08 4.63 -3.11
CA PRO A 44 -11.76 4.62 -4.39
C PRO A 44 -11.51 3.27 -5.05
N ALA A 45 -12.58 2.61 -5.51
CA ALA A 45 -12.48 1.35 -6.24
C ALA A 45 -11.38 1.51 -7.30
N PRO A 46 -10.49 0.50 -7.47
CA PRO A 46 -9.41 0.61 -8.44
C PRO A 46 -10.04 0.99 -9.78
N ARG A 47 -9.70 2.19 -10.28
CA ARG A 47 -10.12 2.63 -11.60
C ARG A 47 -9.64 1.56 -12.57
N ARG A 48 -10.57 0.79 -13.15
CA ARG A 48 -10.27 -0.15 -14.24
C ARG A 48 -9.50 0.64 -15.29
N GLY A 49 -8.19 0.40 -15.40
CA GLY A 49 -7.33 1.07 -16.38
C GLY A 49 -6.06 1.76 -15.85
N MET A 50 -5.85 1.91 -14.55
CA MET A 50 -4.51 2.27 -14.03
C MET A 50 -3.79 1.00 -13.60
N HIS A 51 -2.89 0.54 -14.47
CA HIS A 51 -1.89 -0.49 -14.18
C HIS A 51 -0.97 0.02 -13.06
N LEU A 52 -1.41 -0.16 -11.81
CA LEU A 52 -0.52 -0.10 -10.66
C LEU A 52 0.38 -1.33 -10.73
N PRO A 53 1.71 -1.19 -10.60
CA PRO A 53 2.56 -2.35 -10.41
C PRO A 53 2.13 -3.01 -9.10
N MET A 54 1.38 -4.10 -9.23
CA MET A 54 1.24 -5.04 -8.13
C MET A 54 2.65 -5.48 -7.77
N HIS A 55 3.03 -5.29 -6.50
CA HIS A 55 4.13 -6.07 -5.94
C HIS A 55 3.80 -7.55 -6.17
N PRO A 56 4.57 -8.30 -6.97
CA PRO A 56 4.32 -9.70 -7.19
C PRO A 56 5.06 -10.46 -6.10
N GLY A 57 4.45 -10.56 -4.92
CA GLY A 57 4.52 -11.83 -4.23
C GLY A 57 3.75 -12.82 -5.09
N VAL A 58 4.47 -13.60 -5.89
CA VAL A 58 4.03 -14.66 -6.83
C VAL A 58 4.01 -14.24 -8.32
N VAL A 59 4.83 -14.98 -9.08
CA VAL A 59 5.04 -15.11 -10.54
C VAL A 59 5.61 -13.93 -11.34
N GLY A 60 6.93 -13.94 -11.48
CA GLY A 60 7.68 -13.13 -12.44
C GLY A 60 9.14 -13.56 -12.56
N SER A 61 9.39 -14.84 -12.89
CA SER A 61 10.74 -15.27 -13.31
C SER A 61 11.02 -14.70 -14.70
N GLY A 62 11.48 -13.45 -14.75
CA GLY A 62 11.80 -12.78 -15.99
C GLY A 62 12.62 -11.55 -15.71
N HIS A 63 13.91 -11.73 -15.40
CA HIS A 63 14.97 -10.72 -15.52
C HIS A 63 16.29 -11.47 -15.75
N GLY A 64 16.48 -11.93 -16.99
CA GLY A 64 17.77 -12.39 -17.47
C GLY A 64 18.63 -11.19 -17.86
N HIS A 65 19.38 -10.65 -16.91
CA HIS A 65 20.52 -9.78 -17.21
C HIS A 65 21.77 -10.66 -17.32
N ARG A 66 22.07 -11.15 -18.53
CA ARG A 66 23.45 -11.52 -18.87
C ARG A 66 24.07 -10.38 -19.64
N HIS A 67 25.02 -9.74 -18.97
CA HIS A 67 25.99 -8.85 -19.55
C HIS A 67 26.70 -9.56 -20.71
N GLY A 68 26.82 -8.86 -21.83
CA GLY A 68 27.62 -9.30 -22.97
C GLY A 68 29.08 -9.45 -22.58
N HIS A 69 29.66 -10.60 -22.93
CA HIS A 69 31.09 -10.76 -23.10
C HIS A 69 31.37 -10.85 -24.60
N PRO A 70 32.24 -10.00 -25.17
CA PRO A 70 32.74 -10.19 -26.53
C PRO A 70 34.03 -11.03 -26.51
N GLY A 71 34.23 -11.82 -27.58
CA GLY A 71 35.44 -12.62 -27.85
C GLY A 71 35.26 -14.09 -27.48
N HIS A 72 35.66 -15.06 -28.28
CA HIS A 72 36.58 -15.07 -29.43
C HIS A 72 36.31 -16.35 -30.23
N ASP A 73 36.75 -16.34 -31.48
CA ASP A 73 36.62 -17.31 -32.57
C ASP A 73 36.89 -18.79 -32.21
N GLU A 74 36.26 -19.71 -32.94
CA GLU A 74 36.94 -20.41 -34.05
C GLU A 74 35.96 -21.32 -34.81
N GLU A 75 35.93 -21.10 -36.13
CA GLU A 75 35.42 -21.99 -37.15
C GLU A 75 36.20 -23.32 -37.12
N GLU A 76 35.54 -24.45 -37.30
CA GLU A 76 35.63 -25.18 -38.57
C GLU A 76 34.69 -26.38 -38.57
N ALA A 77 33.96 -26.48 -39.68
CA ALA A 77 33.22 -27.65 -40.10
C ALA A 77 34.19 -28.61 -40.80
N GLY A 78 34.08 -29.90 -40.51
CA GLY A 78 34.84 -30.96 -41.19
C GLY A 78 34.71 -32.30 -40.49
#